data_AF-A0A660RGG3-F1
#
_entry.id   AF-A0A660RGG3-F1
#
_cell.length_a   1.000
_cell.length_b   1.000
_cell.length_c   1.000
_cell.angle_alpha   90.00
_cell.angle_beta   90.00
_cell.angle_gamma   90.00
#
_symmetry.space_group_name_H-M   'P 1'
#
loop_
_entity.id
_entity.type
_entity.pdbx_description
1 polymer ?
#
loop_
_entity_poly.entity_id
_entity_poly.type
_entity_poly.pdbx_seq_one_letter_code
_entity_poly.pdbx_strand_id
1 'polypeptide(L)'
;GLGSIEITPKLYAIDRKKRYEKLFESDDWREAKEERESNEFIKAFEGYILNHLSNSDKNDVDTLWDTPRLKELKALLNWQKGDQPDWLSKTRYMEITPQNEFEDRLVLPKPTGL
;
A
#
# COMPACT_ATOMS: atom_id res chain seq x y z
N GLY A 1 9.85 14.28 -3.30
CA GLY A 1 10.49 13.07 -3.84
C GLY A 1 9.63 11.87 -3.48
N LEU A 2 9.57 10.86 -4.37
CA LEU A 2 8.64 9.71 -4.48
C LEU A 2 7.27 9.94 -5.15
N GLY A 3 6.77 11.19 -5.26
CA GLY A 3 5.54 11.46 -6.03
C GLY A 3 4.31 10.71 -5.50
N SER A 4 4.28 10.44 -4.20
CA SER A 4 3.22 9.67 -3.54
C SER A 4 1.92 10.48 -3.51
N ILE A 5 0.80 9.80 -3.74
CA ILE A 5 -0.55 10.37 -3.63
C ILE A 5 -1.37 9.55 -2.64
N GLU A 6 -2.23 10.22 -1.89
CA GLU A 6 -3.25 9.56 -1.08
C GLU A 6 -4.45 9.22 -1.97
N ILE A 7 -4.93 7.98 -1.86
CA ILE A 7 -6.13 7.52 -2.57
C ILE A 7 -7.13 7.06 -1.53
N THR A 8 -8.33 7.62 -1.56
CA THR A 8 -9.48 7.18 -0.76
C THR A 8 -10.46 6.46 -1.68
N PRO A 9 -10.31 5.13 -1.88
CA PRO A 9 -11.08 4.41 -2.87
C PRO A 9 -12.51 4.18 -2.41
N LYS A 10 -13.45 4.22 -3.36
CA LYS A 10 -14.81 3.70 -3.21
C LYS A 10 -14.94 2.40 -3.99
N LEU A 11 -15.49 1.36 -3.35
CA LEU A 11 -15.71 0.08 -3.99
C LEU A 11 -17.12 0.03 -4.57
N TYR A 12 -17.21 -0.29 -5.86
CA TYR A 12 -18.49 -0.54 -6.53
C TYR A 12 -18.55 -1.98 -7.02
N ALA A 13 -19.52 -2.74 -6.55
CA ALA A 13 -19.83 -4.05 -7.10
C ALA A 13 -20.71 -3.89 -8.34
N ILE A 14 -20.41 -4.65 -9.40
CA ILE A 14 -21.15 -4.62 -10.65
C ILE A 14 -21.81 -5.98 -10.88
N ASP A 15 -23.14 -5.99 -10.91
CA ASP A 15 -23.90 -7.13 -11.43
C ASP A 15 -23.95 -7.02 -12.96
N ARG A 16 -23.08 -7.79 -13.63
CA ARG A 16 -22.97 -7.76 -15.09
C ARG A 16 -24.28 -8.15 -15.77
N LYS A 17 -25.03 -9.12 -15.23
CA LYS A 17 -26.26 -9.60 -15.85
C LYS A 17 -27.31 -8.49 -15.84
N LYS A 18 -27.58 -7.89 -14.68
CA LYS A 18 -28.51 -6.76 -14.55
C LYS A 18 -28.07 -5.55 -15.38
N ARG A 19 -26.76 -5.30 -15.47
CA ARG A 19 -26.21 -4.21 -16.29
C ARG A 19 -26.53 -4.40 -17.77
N TYR A 20 -26.27 -5.59 -18.31
CA TYR A 20 -26.48 -5.87 -19.73
C TYR A 20 -27.96 -6.05 -20.09
N GLU A 21 -28.80 -6.51 -19.17
CA GLU A 21 -30.25 -6.58 -19.37
C GLU A 21 -30.91 -5.20 -19.53
N LYS A 22 -30.34 -4.16 -18.91
CA LYS A 22 -30.89 -2.79 -18.90
C LYS A 22 -30.01 -1.77 -19.64
N LEU A 23 -29.08 -2.25 -20.47
CA LEU A 23 -28.06 -1.41 -21.09
C LEU A 23 -28.65 -0.35 -22.03
N PHE A 24 -29.81 -0.63 -22.64
CA PHE A 24 -30.49 0.25 -23.61
C PHE A 24 -31.84 0.76 -23.11
N GLU A 25 -32.04 0.83 -21.79
CA GLU A 25 -33.32 1.21 -21.20
C GLU A 25 -33.36 2.74 -20.94
N SER A 26 -34.16 3.48 -21.70
CA SER A 26 -34.54 4.90 -21.44
C SER A 26 -33.46 5.97 -21.70
N ASP A 27 -32.91 6.06 -22.92
CA ASP A 27 -32.03 7.15 -23.41
C ASP A 27 -30.81 7.51 -22.50
N ASP A 28 -30.50 6.66 -21.51
CA ASP A 28 -29.47 6.86 -20.49
C ASP A 28 -28.76 5.53 -20.17
N TRP A 29 -27.52 5.63 -19.70
CA TRP A 29 -26.67 4.48 -19.43
C TRP A 29 -26.85 3.99 -17.98
N ARG A 30 -27.52 2.85 -17.81
CA ARG A 30 -27.60 2.16 -16.51
C ARG A 30 -26.21 1.64 -16.09
N GLU A 31 -25.63 2.26 -15.06
CA GLU A 31 -24.31 1.84 -14.56
C GLU A 31 -24.35 0.53 -13.76
N ALA A 32 -25.49 0.20 -13.14
CA ALA A 32 -25.71 -0.97 -12.27
C ALA A 32 -24.57 -1.20 -11.25
N LYS A 33 -24.05 -0.10 -10.69
CA LYS A 33 -23.02 -0.07 -9.65
C LYS A 33 -23.70 0.06 -8.29
N GLU A 34 -23.33 -0.80 -7.36
CA GLU A 34 -23.69 -0.67 -5.95
C GLU A 34 -22.44 -0.38 -5.14
N GLU A 35 -22.44 0.72 -4.38
CA GLU A 35 -21.34 1.01 -3.44
C GLU A 35 -21.33 -0.07 -2.35
N ARG A 36 -20.15 -0.60 -2.06
CA ARG A 36 -19.94 -1.65 -1.07
C ARG A 36 -18.85 -1.24 -0.10
N GLU A 37 -18.99 -1.69 1.14
CA GLU A 37 -17.94 -1.57 2.15
C GLU A 37 -16.74 -2.42 1.76
N SER A 38 -15.58 -1.79 1.56
CA SER A 38 -14.35 -2.48 1.16
C SER A 38 -13.75 -3.33 2.28
N ASN A 39 -14.05 -3.00 3.53
CA ASN A 39 -13.46 -3.63 4.72
C ASN A 39 -13.70 -5.14 4.80
N GLU A 40 -14.85 -5.64 4.34
CA GLU A 40 -15.14 -7.08 4.32
C GLU A 40 -14.18 -7.84 3.40
N PHE A 41 -13.98 -7.32 2.18
CA PHE A 41 -13.09 -7.91 1.19
C PHE A 41 -11.63 -7.83 1.61
N ILE A 42 -11.22 -6.71 2.20
CA ILE A 42 -9.86 -6.52 2.73
C ILE A 42 -9.57 -7.56 3.82
N LYS A 43 -10.50 -7.75 4.77
CA LYS A 43 -10.36 -8.76 5.85
C LYS A 43 -10.33 -10.19 5.31
N ALA A 44 -11.18 -10.51 4.34
CA ALA A 44 -11.18 -11.83 3.71
C ALA A 44 -9.84 -12.12 3.00
N PHE A 45 -9.31 -11.13 2.28
CA PHE A 45 -8.00 -11.22 1.64
C PHE A 45 -6.86 -11.36 2.66
N GLU A 46 -6.86 -10.52 3.71
CA GLU A 46 -5.88 -10.58 4.79
C GLU A 46 -5.84 -11.97 5.44
N GLY A 47 -7.01 -12.51 5.81
CA GLY A 47 -7.12 -13.85 6.38
C GLY A 47 -6.62 -14.95 5.42
N TYR A 48 -6.95 -14.85 4.13
CA TYR A 48 -6.45 -15.77 3.13
C TYR A 48 -4.90 -15.75 3.08
N ILE A 49 -4.30 -14.57 2.97
CA ILE A 49 -2.84 -14.45 2.89
C ILE A 49 -2.17 -14.94 4.16
N LEU A 50 -2.63 -14.54 5.34
CA LEU A 50 -2.06 -14.97 6.63
C LEU A 50 -2.08 -16.50 6.81
N ASN A 51 -3.07 -17.18 6.26
CA ASN A 51 -3.18 -18.65 6.29
C ASN A 51 -2.25 -19.36 5.29
N HIS A 52 -1.73 -18.65 4.29
CA HIS A 52 -0.86 -19.20 3.24
C HIS A 52 0.60 -18.73 3.35
N LEU A 53 0.91 -17.84 4.28
CA LEU A 53 2.29 -17.45 4.58
C LEU A 53 3.00 -18.53 5.40
N SER A 54 4.31 -18.65 5.19
CA SER A 54 5.15 -19.48 6.04
C SER A 54 5.21 -18.90 7.47
N ASN A 55 5.44 -19.73 8.48
CA ASN A 55 5.58 -19.26 9.87
C ASN A 55 6.71 -18.21 10.02
N SER A 56 7.80 -18.34 9.26
CA SER A 56 8.89 -17.35 9.25
C SER A 56 8.47 -16.00 8.67
N ASP A 57 7.60 -16.00 7.65
CA ASP A 57 7.11 -14.76 7.04
C ASP A 57 5.97 -14.13 7.86
N LYS A 58 5.16 -14.95 8.52
CA LYS A 58 4.08 -14.48 9.40
C LYS A 58 4.62 -13.93 10.71
N ASN A 59 5.57 -14.62 11.34
CA ASN A 59 6.17 -14.23 12.62
C ASN A 59 5.12 -14.02 13.73
N ASP A 60 4.13 -14.92 13.81
CA ASP A 60 3.06 -14.98 14.83
C ASP A 60 2.25 -13.70 15.05
N VAL A 61 2.10 -12.88 14.00
CA VAL A 61 1.25 -11.68 14.04
C VAL A 61 -0.20 -11.97 13.61
N ASP A 62 -1.10 -11.12 14.11
CA ASP A 62 -2.55 -11.21 13.82
C ASP A 62 -2.98 -10.41 12.59
N THR A 63 -2.17 -9.44 12.14
CA THR A 63 -2.48 -8.62 10.97
C THR A 63 -1.40 -8.74 9.90
N LEU A 64 -1.81 -8.68 8.63
CA LEU A 64 -0.89 -8.75 7.51
C LEU A 64 0.07 -7.54 7.51
N TRP A 65 -0.39 -6.37 7.98
CA TRP A 65 0.41 -5.16 8.12
C TRP A 65 1.53 -5.25 9.15
N ASP A 66 1.42 -6.15 10.13
CA ASP A 66 2.42 -6.32 11.19
C ASP A 66 3.46 -7.39 10.84
N THR A 67 3.29 -8.10 9.72
CA THR A 67 4.31 -9.04 9.22
C THR A 67 5.63 -8.31 8.95
N PRO A 68 6.80 -8.96 9.15
CA PRO A 68 8.10 -8.29 9.09
C PRO A 68 8.30 -7.47 7.80
N ARG A 69 7.88 -8.00 6.65
CA ARG A 69 8.04 -7.32 5.35
C ARG A 69 7.08 -6.13 5.18
N LEU A 70 5.81 -6.31 5.50
CA LEU A 70 4.80 -5.26 5.27
C LEU A 70 4.88 -4.13 6.31
N LYS A 71 5.40 -4.43 7.50
CA LYS A 71 5.71 -3.41 8.50
C LYS A 71 6.72 -2.39 7.97
N GLU A 72 7.77 -2.85 7.27
CA GLU A 72 8.75 -1.95 6.65
C GLU A 72 8.13 -1.15 5.51
N LEU A 73 7.30 -1.78 4.67
CA LEU A 73 6.57 -1.06 3.61
C LEU A 73 5.64 0.01 4.19
N LYS A 74 4.90 -0.32 5.25
CA LYS A 74 4.01 0.63 5.96
C LYS A 74 4.78 1.85 6.46
N ALA A 75 6.01 1.66 6.95
CA ALA A 75 6.86 2.76 7.38
C ALA A 75 7.29 3.67 6.21
N LEU A 76 7.56 3.11 5.03
CA LEU A 76 7.87 3.88 3.81
C LEU A 76 6.66 4.65 3.26
N LEU A 77 5.46 4.10 3.40
CA LEU A 77 4.21 4.72 2.94
C LEU A 77 3.71 5.81 3.90
N ASN A 78 4.27 5.91 5.11
CA ASN A 78 3.86 6.92 6.06
C ASN A 78 4.47 8.29 5.73
N TRP A 79 3.70 9.12 5.02
CA TRP A 79 4.12 10.46 4.61
C TRP A 79 4.40 11.40 5.79
N GLN A 80 3.80 11.17 6.97
CA GLN A 80 4.04 11.98 8.17
C GLN A 80 5.48 11.87 8.69
N LYS A 81 6.23 10.83 8.30
CA LYS A 81 7.68 10.77 8.58
C LYS A 81 8.45 11.91 7.90
N GLY A 82 7.90 12.45 6.80
CA GLY A 82 8.46 13.61 6.09
C GLY A 82 8.57 14.87 6.94
N ASP A 83 7.78 14.97 8.01
CA ASP A 83 7.75 16.13 8.91
C ASP A 83 8.80 16.03 10.03
N GLN A 84 9.56 14.94 10.09
CA GLN A 84 10.62 14.79 11.09
C GLN A 84 11.78 15.77 10.82
N PRO A 85 12.36 16.41 11.87
CA PRO A 85 13.38 17.43 11.70
C PRO A 85 14.63 16.97 10.92
N ASP A 86 14.95 15.68 10.96
CA ASP A 86 16.10 15.06 10.31
C ASP A 86 15.73 14.28 9.04
N TRP A 87 14.48 14.36 8.58
CA TRP A 87 14.02 13.64 7.39
C TRP A 87 14.87 13.96 6.16
N LEU A 88 15.08 15.26 5.88
CA LEU A 88 15.85 15.68 4.71
C LEU A 88 17.31 15.21 4.74
N SER A 89 17.94 15.15 5.92
CA SER A 89 19.31 14.64 6.03
C SER A 89 19.37 13.12 5.87
N LYS A 90 18.40 12.39 6.42
CA LYS A 90 18.26 10.93 6.29
C LYS A 90 17.91 10.48 4.88
N THR A 91 17.17 11.28 4.12
CA THR A 91 16.70 10.93 2.77
C THR A 91 17.41 11.70 1.65
N ARG A 92 18.48 12.44 1.95
CA ARG A 92 19.27 13.10 0.90
C ARG A 92 19.86 12.06 -0.04
N TYR A 93 20.03 12.44 -1.30
CA TYR A 93 20.78 11.62 -2.25
C TYR A 93 22.25 11.55 -1.84
N MET A 94 22.88 10.40 -2.09
CA MET A 94 24.32 10.23 -1.92
C MET A 94 25.07 11.08 -2.96
N GLU A 95 26.22 11.62 -2.57
CA GLU A 95 27.06 12.47 -3.42
C GLU A 95 28.29 11.72 -3.96
N ILE A 96 28.77 12.15 -5.12
CA ILE A 96 30.00 11.62 -5.75
C ILE A 96 31.23 12.44 -5.34
N THR A 97 31.02 13.73 -5.05
CA THR A 97 32.08 14.69 -4.69
C THR A 97 31.70 15.39 -3.40
N PRO A 98 32.65 15.68 -2.49
CA PRO A 98 34.11 15.54 -2.65
C PRO A 98 34.64 14.11 -2.42
N GLN A 99 33.85 13.25 -1.78
CA GLN A 99 34.13 11.83 -1.56
C GLN A 99 32.98 11.02 -2.14
N ASN A 100 33.29 9.91 -2.83
CA ASN A 100 32.28 9.08 -3.45
C ASN A 100 31.57 8.19 -2.42
N GLU A 101 30.38 8.59 -1.99
CA GLU A 101 29.59 7.87 -0.96
C GLU A 101 29.03 6.53 -1.45
N PHE A 102 29.01 6.28 -2.77
CA PHE A 102 28.53 5.03 -3.35
C PHE A 102 29.54 3.87 -3.19
N GLU A 103 30.82 4.17 -3.01
CA GLU A 103 31.88 3.17 -2.85
C GLU A 103 31.77 2.40 -1.54
N ASP A 104 31.29 3.05 -0.48
CA ASP A 104 31.16 2.46 0.84
C ASP A 104 30.05 1.40 0.93
N ARG A 105 29.21 1.28 -0.11
CA ARG A 105 28.10 0.30 -0.24
C ARG A 105 27.31 0.14 1.05
N LEU A 106 27.00 1.27 1.70
CA LEU A 106 26.31 1.27 2.98
C LEU A 106 24.98 0.52 2.86
N VAL A 107 24.80 -0.48 3.74
CA VAL A 107 23.53 -1.16 3.86
C VAL A 107 22.55 -0.20 4.52
N LEU A 108 21.51 0.18 3.79
CA LEU A 108 20.49 1.09 4.30
C LEU A 108 19.80 0.47 5.52
N PRO A 109 19.51 1.28 6.57
CA PRO A 109 18.73 0.80 7.69
C PRO A 109 17.33 0.39 7.23
N LYS A 110 16.68 -0.44 8.05
CA LYS A 110 15.27 -0.78 7.82
C LYS A 110 14.40 0.49 7.91
N PRO A 111 13.35 0.65 7.09
CA PRO A 111 12.46 1.80 7.12
C PRO A 111 11.84 2.13 8.48
N THR A 112 11.59 1.13 9.32
CA THR A 112 11.13 1.33 10.70
C THR A 112 12.16 1.99 11.61
N GLY A 113 13.46 1.86 11.29
CA GLY A 113 14.57 2.51 11.99
C GLY A 113 14.94 3.90 11.45
N LEU A 114 14.25 4.38 10.40
CA LEU A 114 14.34 5.76 9.91
C LEU A 114 13.55 6.72 10.79
#